data_AF-A0A653BEZ6-F1
#
_entry.id   AF-A0A653BEZ6-F1
#
_cell.length_a   1.000
_cell.length_b   1.000
_cell.length_c   1.000
_cell.angle_alpha   90.00
_cell.angle_beta   90.00
_cell.angle_gamma   90.00
#
_symmetry.space_group_name_H-M   'P 1'
#
loop_
_entity.id
_entity.type
_entity.pdbx_description
1 polymer ?
#
loop_
_entity_poly.entity_id
_entity_poly.type
_entity_poly.pdbx_seq_one_letter_code
_entity_poly.pdbx_strand_id
1 'polypeptide(L)'
;MQEWLKLSLLLSIFGFLKEIRPSEPFIYEFLINNRWRNVTDDEVTQIVYPVGTYSYLVQLVVVFLITDLCRYKPLIIILGVSGCIVWSLLLWTKSLAGLIIVELCTYCMRSEAYYFL
;
A
#
# COMPACT_ATOMS: atom_id res chain seq x y z
N MET A 1 -1.53 17.74 -31.73
CA MET A 1 -2.22 16.82 -30.82
C MET A 1 -2.85 17.66 -29.74
N GLN A 2 -4.17 17.58 -29.56
CA GLN A 2 -4.90 18.44 -28.63
C GLN A 2 -4.40 18.24 -27.18
N GLU A 3 -4.28 19.33 -26.42
CA GLU A 3 -3.67 19.31 -25.07
C GLU A 3 -4.38 18.37 -24.09
N TRP A 4 -5.70 18.22 -24.20
CA TRP A 4 -6.48 17.25 -23.40
C TRP A 4 -6.12 15.80 -23.68
N LEU A 5 -5.71 15.48 -24.91
CA LEU A 5 -5.33 14.12 -25.31
C LEU A 5 -3.96 13.77 -24.71
N LYS A 6 -3.02 14.73 -24.72
CA LYS A 6 -1.73 14.56 -24.05
C LYS A 6 -1.89 14.35 -22.55
N LEU A 7 -2.77 15.15 -21.91
CA LEU A 7 -3.03 15.04 -20.48
C LEU A 7 -3.63 13.65 -20.15
N SER A 8 -4.66 13.23 -20.88
CA SER A 8 -5.32 11.94 -20.67
C SER A 8 -4.38 10.75 -20.90
N LEU A 9 -3.51 10.82 -21.92
CA LEU A 9 -2.51 9.80 -22.19
C LEU A 9 -1.45 9.75 -21.08
N LEU A 10 -1.00 10.91 -20.59
CA LEU A 10 -0.06 11.00 -19.46
C LEU A 10 -0.65 10.39 -18.19
N LEU A 11 -1.90 10.72 -17.85
CA LEU A 11 -2.59 10.14 -16.69
C LEU A 11 -2.77 8.62 -16.83
N SER A 12 -3.13 8.14 -18.02
CA SER A 12 -3.30 6.71 -18.29
C SER A 12 -1.98 5.93 -18.14
N ILE A 13 -0.88 6.43 -18.70
CA ILE A 13 0.45 5.81 -18.56
C ILE A 13 0.90 5.85 -17.10
N PHE A 14 0.68 6.97 -16.41
CA PHE A 14 1.02 7.09 -14.99
C PHE A 14 0.22 6.11 -14.12
N GLY A 15 -1.09 5.98 -14.35
CA GLY A 15 -1.94 5.00 -13.68
C GLY A 15 -1.47 3.57 -13.93
N PHE A 16 -1.17 3.23 -15.19
CA PHE A 16 -0.64 1.92 -15.56
C PHE A 16 0.69 1.59 -14.88
N LEU A 17 1.65 2.52 -14.91
CA LEU A 17 2.94 2.34 -14.23
C LEU A 17 2.78 2.21 -12.71
N LYS A 18 1.79 2.87 -12.11
CA LYS A 18 1.50 2.76 -10.68
C LYS A 18 0.87 1.41 -10.31
N GLU A 19 0.02 0.85 -11.18
CA GLU A 19 -0.59 -0.46 -10.96
C GLU A 19 0.38 -1.62 -11.17
N ILE A 20 1.47 -1.42 -11.92
CA ILE A 20 2.54 -2.40 -12.05
C ILE A 20 3.26 -2.53 -10.70
N ARG A 21 2.81 -3.51 -9.90
CA ARG A 21 3.40 -3.87 -8.61
C ARG A 21 3.99 -5.28 -8.65
N PRO A 22 5.11 -5.47 -9.36
CA PRO A 22 5.72 -6.79 -9.54
C PRO A 22 6.22 -7.39 -8.24
N SER A 23 6.35 -6.61 -7.17
CA SER A 23 6.85 -7.05 -5.88
C SER A 23 5.80 -7.74 -5.01
N GLU A 24 4.51 -7.40 -5.15
CA GLU A 24 3.42 -7.97 -4.33
C GLU A 24 3.39 -9.52 -4.32
N PRO A 25 3.59 -10.25 -5.44
CA PRO A 25 3.60 -11.72 -5.41
C PRO A 25 4.76 -12.31 -4.59
N PHE A 26 5.86 -11.58 -4.43
CA PHE A 26 7.04 -12.06 -3.68
C PHE A 26 6.96 -11.77 -2.19
N ILE A 27 6.03 -10.91 -1.74
CA ILE A 27 5.91 -10.54 -0.33
C ILE A 27 5.58 -11.77 0.51
N TYR A 28 4.62 -12.60 0.11
CA TYR A 28 4.22 -13.79 0.86
C TYR A 28 5.42 -14.72 1.17
N GLU A 29 6.19 -15.07 0.14
CA GLU A 29 7.38 -15.91 0.30
C GLU A 29 8.47 -15.23 1.14
N PHE A 30 8.54 -13.90 1.10
CA PHE A 30 9.44 -13.12 1.95
C PHE A 30 9.00 -13.10 3.43
N LEU A 31 7.69 -13.15 3.71
CA LEU A 31 7.15 -13.19 5.07
C LEU A 31 7.35 -14.56 5.73
N ILE A 32 7.16 -15.62 4.95
CA ILE A 32 7.15 -17.02 5.41
C ILE A 32 8.55 -17.62 5.57
N ASN A 33 9.58 -16.91 5.14
CA ASN A 33 10.95 -17.39 5.18
C ASN A 33 11.45 -17.52 6.63
N ASN A 34 11.31 -18.72 7.18
CA ASN A 34 11.66 -19.11 8.54
C ASN A 34 13.17 -18.96 8.86
N ARG A 35 14.02 -18.74 7.84
CA ARG A 35 15.45 -18.48 8.06
C ARG A 35 15.72 -17.08 8.62
N TRP A 36 14.82 -16.13 8.37
CA TRP A 36 15.03 -14.73 8.73
C TRP A 36 13.98 -14.16 9.67
N ARG A 37 12.81 -14.79 9.79
CA ARG A 37 11.68 -14.30 10.58
C ARG A 37 11.13 -15.44 11.43
N ASN A 38 10.95 -15.19 12.73
CA ASN A 38 10.53 -16.21 13.69
C ASN A 38 8.99 -16.26 13.79
N VAL A 39 8.30 -16.41 12.65
CA VAL A 39 6.83 -16.36 12.53
C VAL A 39 6.36 -17.60 11.76
N THR A 40 5.30 -18.24 12.25
CA THR A 40 4.70 -19.45 11.66
C THR A 40 3.78 -19.11 10.49
N ASP A 41 3.73 -19.99 9.49
CA ASP A 41 2.88 -19.88 8.29
C ASP A 41 1.40 -19.62 8.61
N ASP A 42 0.85 -20.31 9.62
CA ASP A 42 -0.54 -20.17 10.09
C ASP A 42 -0.83 -18.77 10.64
N GLU A 43 0.11 -18.16 11.36
CA GLU A 43 -0.07 -16.83 11.96
C GLU A 43 -0.14 -15.75 10.88
N VAL A 44 0.66 -15.87 9.82
CA VAL A 44 0.64 -14.92 8.69
C VAL A 44 -0.68 -15.02 7.93
N THR A 45 -1.12 -16.25 7.63
CA THR A 45 -2.34 -16.49 6.86
C THR A 45 -3.62 -16.18 7.62
N GLN A 46 -3.69 -16.50 8.92
CA GLN A 46 -4.90 -16.36 9.71
C GLN A 46 -5.02 -15.03 10.47
N ILE A 47 -3.93 -14.30 10.70
CA ILE A 47 -3.96 -13.06 11.47
C ILE A 47 -3.55 -11.87 10.60
N VAL A 48 -2.39 -11.93 9.97
CA VAL A 48 -1.80 -10.79 9.27
C VAL A 48 -2.64 -10.38 8.05
N TYR A 49 -2.98 -11.32 7.16
CA TYR A 49 -3.81 -11.04 5.98
C TYR A 49 -5.24 -10.54 6.28
N PRO A 50 -6.02 -11.19 7.17
CA PRO A 50 -7.36 -10.69 7.47
C PRO A 50 -7.32 -9.34 8.18
N VAL A 51 -6.41 -9.12 9.13
CA VAL A 51 -6.27 -7.81 9.80
C VAL A 51 -5.93 -6.71 8.79
N GLY A 52 -5.01 -6.96 7.86
CA GLY A 52 -4.69 -6.02 6.78
C GLY A 52 -5.90 -5.70 5.91
N THR A 53 -6.66 -6.72 5.51
CA THR A 53 -7.85 -6.59 4.65
C THR A 53 -8.99 -5.83 5.33
N TYR A 54 -9.29 -6.11 6.61
CA TYR A 54 -10.32 -5.37 7.34
C TYR A 54 -9.92 -3.91 7.58
N SER A 55 -8.64 -3.68 7.88
CA SER A 55 -8.13 -2.33 8.09
C SER A 55 -8.17 -1.49 6.82
N TYR A 56 -7.95 -2.10 5.65
CA TYR A 56 -8.11 -1.45 4.36
C TYR A 56 -9.53 -0.89 4.15
N LEU A 57 -10.57 -1.63 4.55
CA LEU A 57 -11.96 -1.17 4.45
C LEU A 57 -12.23 0.07 5.31
N VAL A 58 -11.68 0.11 6.53
CA VAL A 58 -11.79 1.28 7.41
C VAL A 58 -11.00 2.46 6.83
N GLN A 59 -9.81 2.20 6.30
CA GLN A 59 -8.94 3.21 5.71
C GLN A 59 -9.57 3.89 4.49
N LEU A 60 -10.30 3.15 3.66
CA LEU A 60 -11.06 3.72 2.53
C LEU A 60 -12.01 4.84 2.98
N VAL A 61 -12.69 4.68 4.12
CA VAL A 61 -13.58 5.71 4.68
C VAL A 61 -12.78 6.94 5.12
N VAL A 62 -11.61 6.74 5.74
CA VAL A 62 -10.73 7.82 6.19
C VAL A 62 -10.19 8.62 5.01
N VAL A 63 -9.69 7.93 3.97
CA VAL A 63 -9.17 8.57 2.76
C VAL A 63 -10.27 9.33 2.03
N PHE A 64 -11.47 8.76 1.94
CA PHE A 64 -12.63 9.45 1.37
C PHE A 64 -12.92 10.78 2.08
N LEU A 65 -12.89 10.79 3.42
CA LEU A 65 -13.08 12.02 4.21
C LEU A 65 -11.95 13.04 3.99
N ILE A 66 -10.70 12.58 3.90
CA ILE A 66 -9.53 13.44 3.65
C ILE A 66 -9.59 14.05 2.24
N THR A 67 -9.98 13.26 1.24
CA THR A 67 -10.12 13.74 -0.15
C THR A 67 -11.15 14.86 -0.26
N ASP A 68 -12.24 14.78 0.50
CA ASP A 68 -13.31 15.79 0.53
C ASP A 68 -12.82 17.10 1.19
N LEU A 69 -12.06 17.00 2.28
CA LEU A 69 -11.64 18.17 3.07
C LEU A 69 -10.37 18.87 2.55
N CYS A 70 -9.40 18.14 2.01
CA CYS A 70 -8.01 18.63 1.88
C CYS A 70 -7.49 18.80 0.44
N ARG A 71 -8.30 18.49 -0.60
CA ARG A 71 -7.88 18.44 -2.02
C ARG A 71 -6.71 17.46 -2.26
N TYR A 72 -6.29 17.33 -3.52
CA TYR A 72 -5.33 16.32 -4.01
C TYR A 72 -3.87 16.51 -3.56
N LYS A 73 -3.47 17.71 -3.11
CA LYS A 73 -2.06 18.04 -2.79
C LYS A 73 -1.46 17.26 -1.60
N PRO A 74 -2.09 17.22 -0.41
CA PRO A 74 -1.51 16.50 0.74
C PRO A 74 -1.49 14.99 0.56
N LEU A 75 -2.42 14.41 -0.21
CA LEU A 75 -2.49 12.97 -0.47
C LEU A 75 -1.24 12.45 -1.18
N ILE A 76 -0.71 13.19 -2.16
CA ILE A 76 0.52 12.80 -2.87
C ILE A 76 1.71 12.69 -1.90
N ILE A 77 1.78 13.58 -0.91
CA ILE A 77 2.86 13.60 0.08
C ILE A 77 2.74 12.41 1.03
N ILE A 78 1.53 12.14 1.53
CA ILE A 78 1.26 11.00 2.42
C ILE A 78 1.56 9.67 1.72
N LEU A 79 1.18 9.53 0.45
CA LEU A 79 1.49 8.37 -0.38
C LEU A 79 3.00 8.12 -0.50
N GLY A 80 3.79 9.16 -0.74
CA GLY A 80 5.25 9.05 -0.85
C GLY A 80 5.90 8.65 0.47
N VAL A 81 5.50 9.30 1.56
CA VAL A 81 6.06 9.04 2.91
C VAL A 81 5.70 7.64 3.39
N SER A 82 4.45 7.21 3.24
CA SER A 82 4.01 5.86 3.61
C SER A 82 4.75 4.77 2.81
N GLY A 83 5.04 5.00 1.53
CA GLY A 83 5.89 4.11 0.72
C GLY A 83 7.28 3.94 1.28
N CYS A 84 7.98 5.04 1.56
CA CYS A 84 9.30 4.98 2.16
C CYS A 84 9.28 4.22 3.49
N ILE A 85 8.25 4.43 4.32
CA ILE A 85 8.09 3.75 5.61
C ILE A 85 7.88 2.25 5.43
N VAL A 86 6.98 1.82 4.54
CA VAL A 86 6.66 0.40 4.29
C VAL A 86 7.90 -0.37 3.86
N TRP A 87 8.62 0.14 2.85
CA TRP A 87 9.82 -0.52 2.35
C TRP A 87 10.94 -0.56 3.40
N SER A 88 11.09 0.50 4.20
CA SER A 88 12.07 0.54 5.29
C SER A 88 11.73 -0.43 6.41
N LEU A 89 10.45 -0.50 6.80
CA LEU A 89 9.98 -1.42 7.85
C LEU A 89 10.04 -2.88 7.40
N LEU A 90 9.77 -3.18 6.12
CA LEU A 90 9.91 -4.53 5.55
C LEU A 90 11.33 -5.09 5.68
N LEU A 91 12.34 -4.24 5.57
CA LEU A 91 13.76 -4.63 5.70
C LEU A 91 14.17 -4.85 7.17
N TRP A 92 13.67 -4.03 8.09
CA TRP A 92 14.12 -4.04 9.50
C TRP A 92 13.28 -4.93 10.43
N THR A 93 12.03 -5.20 10.10
CA THR A 93 11.09 -5.84 11.03
C THR A 93 11.23 -7.35 11.06
N LYS A 94 11.42 -7.90 12.27
CA LYS A 94 11.50 -9.35 12.54
C LYS A 94 10.32 -9.90 13.35
N SER A 95 9.45 -9.03 13.86
CA SER A 95 8.36 -9.37 14.79
C SER A 95 6.98 -9.40 14.11
N LEU A 96 6.07 -10.19 14.69
CA LEU A 96 4.68 -10.33 14.23
C LEU A 96 3.90 -9.01 14.32
N ALA A 97 4.08 -8.27 15.42
CA ALA A 97 3.46 -6.94 15.59
C ALA A 97 3.93 -5.93 14.53
N GLY A 98 5.23 -5.92 14.20
CA GLY A 98 5.73 -5.04 13.16
C GLY A 98 5.23 -5.43 11.77
N LEU A 99 4.97 -6.72 11.54
CA LEU A 99 4.35 -7.22 10.33
C LEU A 99 2.92 -6.69 10.13
N ILE A 100 2.13 -6.71 11.20
CA ILE A 100 0.78 -6.13 11.19
C ILE A 100 0.85 -4.64 10.88
N ILE A 101 1.80 -3.91 11.47
CA ILE A 101 2.00 -2.47 11.22
C ILE A 101 2.42 -2.21 9.77
N VAL A 102 3.30 -3.05 9.21
CA VAL A 102 3.72 -2.98 7.80
C VAL A 102 2.54 -3.16 6.86
N GLU A 103 1.72 -4.20 7.07
CA GLU A 103 0.54 -4.45 6.23
C GLU A 103 -0.46 -3.29 6.35
N LEU A 104 -0.72 -2.80 7.57
CA LEU A 104 -1.55 -1.61 7.80
C LEU A 104 -1.07 -0.40 6.98
N CYS A 105 0.23 -0.11 7.01
CA CYS A 105 0.82 0.98 6.21
C CYS A 105 0.80 0.69 4.70
N THR A 106 0.89 -0.57 4.28
CA THR A 106 0.88 -0.97 2.87
C THR A 106 -0.52 -0.82 2.26
N TYR A 107 -1.55 -1.22 3.00
CA TYR A 107 -2.95 -1.04 2.61
C TYR A 107 -3.39 0.43 2.65
N CYS A 108 -2.82 1.25 3.55
CA CYS A 108 -2.95 2.71 3.51
C CYS A 108 -2.58 3.27 2.13
N MET A 109 -1.40 2.93 1.62
CA MET A 109 -0.96 3.35 0.29
C MET A 109 -1.85 2.87 -0.87
N ARG A 110 -2.50 1.72 -0.69
CA ARG A 110 -3.34 1.08 -1.71
C ARG A 110 -4.67 1.82 -1.87
N SER A 111 -5.21 2.38 -0.79
CA SER A 111 -6.51 3.07 -0.80
C SER A 111 -6.47 4.40 -1.55
N GLU A 112 -5.32 5.08 -1.55
CA GLU A 112 -5.15 6.41 -2.13
C GLU A 112 -4.88 6.39 -3.65
N ALA A 113 -4.78 5.21 -4.27
CA ALA A 113 -4.50 5.08 -5.70
C ALA A 113 -5.73 5.28 -6.60
N TYR A 114 -6.92 5.00 -6.08
CA TYR A 114 -8.16 5.00 -6.86
C TYR A 114 -8.73 6.40 -7.12
N TYR A 115 -8.28 7.41 -6.38
CA TYR A 115 -8.81 8.78 -6.48
C TYR A 115 -8.04 9.67 -7.47
N PHE A 116 -7.05 9.12 -8.18
CA PHE A 116 -6.32 9.81 -9.27
C PHE A 116 -6.84 9.44 -10.68
N LEU A 117 -7.79 8.50 -10.77
CA LEU A 117 -8.54 8.12 -11.98
C LEU A 117 -9.96 8.72 -11.89
#